data_AF-A0A8H3J2T1-F1
#
_entry.id   AF-A0A8H3J2T1-F1
#
_cell.length_a   1.000
_cell.length_b   1.000
_cell.length_c   1.000
_cell.angle_alpha   90.00
_cell.angle_beta   90.00
_cell.angle_gamma   90.00
#
_symmetry.space_group_name_H-M   'P 1'
#
loop_
_entity.id
_entity.type
_entity.pdbx_description
1 polymer ?
#
loop_
_entity_poly.entity_id
_entity_poly.type
_entity_poly.pdbx_seq_one_letter_code
_entity_poly.pdbx_strand_id
1 'polypeptide(L)'
;MEPAFYRGDVLFVWNRADVFEVGEIAVCWFKGRPLPMVHRIVQRMPDVHMETWKAAGGNESIAPSVPAIPQYQYLTKGDNNDRDDVPLYPPGQLYVKRSEIIGTIKGYVPYAGWVTILLSEHPWLKTAVFGAVGSFSLLRRRPKTTQKISG
;
A
#
# COMPACT_ATOMS: atom_id res chain seq x y z
N MET A 1 1.05 12.65 0.32
CA MET A 1 1.13 12.83 1.78
C MET A 1 2.36 13.63 2.12
N GLU A 2 2.58 14.76 1.45
CA GLU A 2 3.64 15.66 1.90
C GLU A 2 3.18 16.26 3.25
N PRO A 3 4.09 16.54 4.20
CA PRO A 3 5.53 16.31 4.15
C PRO A 3 5.97 14.88 4.56
N ALA A 4 5.05 13.99 4.95
CA ALA A 4 5.39 12.67 5.47
C ALA A 4 6.00 11.71 4.42
N PHE A 5 5.52 11.76 3.17
CA PHE A 5 5.98 10.94 2.06
C PHE A 5 6.04 11.74 0.77
N TYR A 6 7.09 11.48 -0.01
CA TYR A 6 7.36 12.14 -1.30
C TYR A 6 7.29 11.16 -2.47
N ARG A 7 7.19 11.71 -3.69
CA ARG A 7 7.32 10.93 -4.91
C ARG A 7 8.70 10.26 -4.94
N GLY A 8 8.69 8.94 -5.14
CA GLY A 8 9.90 8.12 -5.16
C GLY A 8 10.21 7.43 -3.83
N ASP A 9 9.38 7.62 -2.79
CA ASP A 9 9.50 6.82 -1.57
C ASP A 9 8.88 5.43 -1.77
N VAL A 10 9.53 4.41 -1.22
CA VAL A 10 9.01 3.04 -1.22
C VAL A 10 8.38 2.77 0.13
N LEU A 11 7.09 2.44 0.15
CA LEU A 11 6.30 2.29 1.37
C LEU A 11 6.11 0.80 1.71
N PHE A 12 6.32 0.44 2.97
CA PHE A 12 6.04 -0.90 3.48
C PHE A 12 4.66 -0.93 4.11
N VAL A 13 3.76 -1.68 3.47
CA VAL A 13 2.37 -1.85 3.88
C VAL A 13 2.20 -3.14 4.68
N TRP A 14 1.46 -3.04 5.79
CA TRP A 14 1.17 -4.14 6.69
C TRP A 14 -0.34 -4.31 6.87
N ASN A 15 -0.85 -5.54 6.74
CA ASN A 15 -2.29 -5.83 6.75
C ASN A 15 -2.69 -6.97 7.71
N ARG A 16 -1.93 -7.20 8.79
CA ARG A 16 -2.29 -8.25 9.76
C ARG A 16 -3.28 -7.80 10.83
N ALA A 17 -3.64 -6.51 10.87
CA ALA A 17 -4.57 -5.99 11.86
C ALA A 17 -6.00 -6.14 11.35
N ASP A 18 -6.90 -6.68 12.18
CA ASP A 18 -8.33 -6.74 11.85
C ASP A 18 -8.98 -5.36 11.92
N VAL A 19 -8.49 -4.52 12.84
CA VAL A 19 -8.93 -3.14 13.07
C VAL A 19 -7.74 -2.20 12.95
N PHE A 20 -7.95 -1.05 12.32
CA PHE A 20 -6.95 0.00 12.23
C PHE A 20 -7.21 1.10 13.26
N GLU A 21 -6.16 1.77 13.69
CA GLU A 21 -6.23 2.78 14.74
C GLU A 21 -6.15 4.20 14.19
N VAL A 22 -6.70 5.15 14.95
CA VAL A 22 -6.61 6.58 14.63
C VAL A 22 -5.14 7.01 14.68
N GLY A 23 -4.72 7.78 13.68
CA GLY A 23 -3.34 8.24 13.50
C GLY A 23 -2.50 7.34 12.59
N GLU A 24 -2.92 6.10 12.32
CA GLU A 24 -2.24 5.23 11.35
C GLU A 24 -2.40 5.78 9.92
N ILE A 25 -1.40 5.56 9.07
CA ILE A 25 -1.46 5.94 7.66
C ILE A 25 -1.92 4.72 6.87
N ALA A 26 -3.14 4.79 6.35
CA ALA A 26 -3.77 3.72 5.58
C ALA A 26 -3.55 3.90 4.08
N VAL A 27 -3.34 2.77 3.40
CA VAL A 27 -3.36 2.68 1.94
C VAL A 27 -4.73 2.18 1.52
N CYS A 28 -5.54 3.06 0.93
CA CYS A 28 -6.90 2.79 0.50
C CYS A 28 -6.95 2.61 -1.01
N TRP A 29 -7.64 1.58 -1.50
CA TRP A 29 -7.83 1.36 -2.93
C TRP A 29 -9.29 1.07 -3.24
N PHE A 30 -9.93 2.03 -3.88
CA PHE A 30 -11.30 1.89 -4.32
C PHE A 30 -11.38 1.20 -5.68
N LYS A 31 -12.43 0.40 -5.86
CA LYS A 31 -12.72 -0.24 -7.14
C LYS A 31 -12.90 0.82 -8.24
N GLY A 32 -12.26 0.60 -9.39
CA GLY A 32 -12.33 1.51 -10.54
C GLY A 32 -11.38 2.72 -10.46
N ARG A 33 -10.61 2.89 -9.38
CA ARG A 33 -9.52 3.88 -9.33
C ARG A 33 -8.21 3.24 -9.82
N PRO A 34 -7.43 3.95 -10.66
CA PRO A 34 -6.20 3.40 -11.24
C PRO A 34 -5.04 3.29 -10.24
N LEU A 35 -5.05 4.09 -9.17
CA LEU A 35 -3.99 4.14 -8.16
C LEU A 35 -4.60 4.17 -6.75
N PRO A 36 -3.92 3.56 -5.76
CA PRO A 36 -4.32 3.67 -4.37
C PRO A 36 -4.04 5.08 -3.82
N MET A 37 -4.78 5.44 -2.78
CA MET A 37 -4.58 6.66 -2.00
C MET A 37 -3.90 6.29 -0.68
N VAL A 38 -3.08 7.20 -0.17
CA VAL A 38 -2.39 7.03 1.11
C VAL A 38 -2.78 8.18 1.99
N HIS A 39 -3.54 7.96 3.07
CA HIS A 39 -4.05 9.01 3.96
C HIS A 39 -4.01 8.57 5.42
N ARG A 40 -4.02 9.54 6.34
CA ARG A 40 -4.07 9.27 7.78
C ARG A 40 -5.49 8.99 8.21
N ILE A 41 -5.69 7.95 9.02
CA ILE A 41 -6.96 7.68 9.67
C ILE A 41 -7.16 8.75 10.73
N VAL A 42 -8.21 9.56 10.59
CA VAL A 42 -8.57 10.60 11.56
C VAL A 42 -9.70 10.17 12.48
N GLN A 43 -10.54 9.25 12.02
CA GLN A 43 -11.66 8.75 12.80
C GLN A 43 -11.94 7.28 12.50
N ARG A 44 -12.27 6.54 13.55
CA ARG A 44 -12.79 5.17 13.50
C ARG A 44 -14.21 5.19 14.03
N MET A 45 -15.13 4.62 13.26
CA MET A 45 -16.53 4.44 13.66
C MET A 45 -16.93 2.98 13.51
N PRO A 46 -17.76 2.44 14.42
CA PRO A 46 -18.46 1.19 14.16
C PRO A 46 -19.32 1.35 12.90
N ASP A 47 -19.48 0.28 12.14
CA ASP A 47 -20.36 0.29 10.97
C ASP A 47 -21.81 0.51 11.42
N VAL A 48 -22.37 1.67 11.03
CA VAL A 48 -23.72 2.12 11.40
C VAL A 48 -24.79 1.09 11.02
N HIS A 49 -24.58 0.28 9.98
CA HIS A 49 -25.54 -0.79 9.65
C HIS A 49 -25.73 -1.77 10.83
N MET A 50 -24.67 -2.02 11.59
CA MET A 50 -24.70 -2.89 12.77
C MET A 50 -25.27 -2.18 14.01
N GLU A 51 -24.94 -0.90 14.22
CA GLU A 51 -25.48 -0.12 15.34
C GLU A 51 -26.98 0.14 15.20
N THR A 52 -27.44 0.45 13.99
CA THR A 52 -28.87 0.71 13.71
C THR A 52 -29.71 -0.56 13.87
N TRP A 53 -29.20 -1.72 13.45
CA TRP A 53 -29.85 -3.03 13.69
C TRP A 53 -29.97 -3.35 15.19
N LYS A 54 -28.89 -3.15 15.94
CA LYS A 54 -28.87 -3.37 17.40
C LYS A 54 -29.80 -2.40 18.13
N ALA A 55 -29.80 -1.12 17.75
CA ALA A 55 -30.66 -0.10 18.34
C ALA A 55 -32.14 -0.29 17.99
N ALA A 56 -32.45 -0.89 16.84
CA ALA A 56 -33.82 -1.23 16.42
C ALA A 56 -34.40 -2.48 17.11
N GLY A 57 -33.70 -3.06 18.09
CA GLY A 57 -34.16 -4.26 18.80
C GLY A 57 -34.03 -5.56 18.00
N GLY A 58 -33.19 -5.56 16.95
CA GLY A 58 -32.93 -6.73 16.13
C GLY A 58 -32.36 -7.88 16.95
N ASN A 59 -32.95 -9.07 16.86
CA ASN A 59 -32.42 -10.23 17.55
C ASN A 59 -31.16 -10.76 16.85
N GLU A 60 -30.22 -11.33 17.62
CA GLU A 60 -28.97 -11.85 17.05
C GLU A 60 -29.22 -13.09 16.18
N SER A 61 -30.35 -13.77 16.36
CA SER A 61 -30.72 -15.04 15.72
C SER A 61 -31.33 -14.92 14.31
N ILE A 62 -31.88 -13.75 13.95
CA ILE A 62 -32.54 -13.43 12.66
C ILE A 62 -31.82 -12.25 11.98
N ALA A 63 -30.64 -11.89 12.46
CA ALA A 63 -29.84 -10.88 11.81
C ALA A 63 -29.36 -11.38 10.43
N PRO A 64 -29.38 -10.57 9.36
CA PRO A 64 -28.87 -10.97 8.06
C PRO A 64 -27.38 -11.32 8.21
N SER A 65 -27.05 -12.63 8.25
CA SER A 65 -25.70 -13.19 8.44
C SER A 65 -24.72 -12.20 9.06
N VAL A 66 -24.99 -11.77 10.31
CA VAL A 66 -24.17 -10.73 10.94
C VAL A 66 -22.77 -11.29 11.12
N PRO A 67 -21.73 -10.63 10.57
CA PRO A 67 -20.37 -11.05 10.82
C PRO A 67 -20.13 -10.96 12.33
N ALA A 68 -19.64 -12.05 12.92
CA ALA A 68 -19.31 -12.13 14.36
C ALA A 68 -18.27 -11.08 14.81
N ILE A 69 -17.65 -10.37 13.85
CA ILE A 69 -16.63 -9.36 14.06
C ILE A 69 -17.25 -7.99 13.80
N PRO A 70 -17.18 -7.03 14.75
CA PRO A 70 -17.66 -5.67 14.53
C PRO A 70 -16.95 -5.06 13.32
N GLN A 71 -17.73 -4.66 12.31
CA GLN A 71 -17.18 -3.94 11.17
C GLN A 71 -16.93 -2.50 11.56
N TYR A 72 -15.81 -1.95 11.08
CA TYR A 72 -15.45 -0.56 11.29
C TYR A 72 -15.37 0.17 9.95
N GLN A 73 -15.78 1.42 9.97
CA GLN A 73 -15.60 2.39 8.90
C GLN A 73 -14.63 3.48 9.35
N TYR A 74 -13.88 4.02 8.38
CA TYR A 74 -12.77 4.94 8.66
C TYR A 74 -12.93 6.24 7.88
N LEU A 75 -12.70 7.37 8.53
CA LEU A 75 -12.50 8.65 7.87
C LEU A 75 -11.01 8.90 7.72
N THR A 76 -10.57 9.25 6.52
CA THR A 76 -9.17 9.53 6.23
C THR A 76 -8.96 10.98 5.78
N LYS A 77 -7.81 11.56 6.14
CA LYS A 77 -7.35 12.87 5.66
C LYS A 77 -5.91 12.84 5.18
N GLY A 78 -5.61 13.64 4.17
CA GLY A 78 -4.28 13.92 3.68
C GLY A 78 -3.60 14.93 4.59
N ASP A 79 -2.33 14.69 4.91
CA ASP A 79 -1.56 15.55 5.84
C ASP A 79 -1.34 16.99 5.31
N ASN A 80 -1.64 17.28 4.05
CA ASN A 80 -1.44 18.59 3.39
C ASN A 80 -2.73 19.23 2.85
N ASN A 81 -3.90 18.85 3.35
CA ASN A 81 -5.16 19.40 2.85
C ASN A 81 -5.96 20.05 3.99
N ASP A 82 -6.44 21.27 3.75
CA ASP A 82 -7.31 21.99 4.69
C ASP A 82 -8.76 21.45 4.68
N ARG A 83 -9.09 20.58 3.71
CA ARG A 83 -10.43 19.98 3.53
C ARG A 83 -10.39 18.47 3.66
N ASP A 84 -11.49 17.90 4.13
CA ASP A 84 -11.67 16.44 4.27
C ASP A 84 -11.63 15.75 2.89
N ASP A 85 -11.03 14.56 2.81
CA ASP A 85 -10.83 13.83 1.55
C ASP A 85 -12.06 13.06 1.06
N VAL A 86 -13.22 13.32 1.67
CA VAL A 86 -14.52 12.78 1.24
C VAL A 86 -14.77 12.97 -0.27
N PRO A 87 -14.41 14.10 -0.92
CA PRO A 87 -14.55 14.26 -2.36
C PRO A 87 -13.71 13.28 -3.20
N LEU A 88 -12.67 12.68 -2.63
CA LEU A 88 -11.80 11.71 -3.32
C LEU A 88 -12.38 10.29 -3.29
N TYR A 89 -13.34 10.05 -2.40
CA TYR A 89 -14.02 8.76 -2.29
C TYR A 89 -14.92 8.50 -3.51
N PRO A 90 -15.36 7.26 -3.73
CA PRO A 90 -16.39 6.97 -4.71
C PRO A 90 -17.65 7.83 -4.48
N PRO A 91 -18.40 8.20 -5.54
CA PRO A 91 -19.60 9.02 -5.41
C PRO A 91 -20.59 8.43 -4.39
N GLY A 92 -21.02 9.24 -3.43
CA GLY A 92 -21.97 8.85 -2.38
C GLY A 92 -21.35 8.10 -1.19
N GLN A 93 -20.03 7.88 -1.18
CA GLN A 93 -19.33 7.24 -0.08
C GLN A 93 -18.69 8.28 0.84
N LEU A 94 -18.98 8.19 2.14
CA LEU A 94 -18.48 9.12 3.17
C LEU A 94 -17.34 8.54 4.02
N TYR A 95 -17.18 7.23 4.02
CA TYR A 95 -16.20 6.52 4.83
C TYR A 95 -15.54 5.40 4.03
N VAL A 96 -14.31 5.07 4.39
CA VAL A 96 -13.55 3.95 3.83
C VAL A 96 -13.89 2.69 4.60
N LYS A 97 -14.21 1.61 3.89
CA LYS A 97 -14.49 0.30 4.50
C LYS A 97 -13.19 -0.44 4.79
N ARG A 98 -13.20 -1.33 5.78
CA ARG A 98 -12.06 -2.21 6.08
C ARG A 98 -11.56 -3.00 4.86
N SER A 99 -12.47 -3.42 3.97
CA SER A 99 -12.15 -4.17 2.76
C SER A 99 -11.49 -3.35 1.65
N GLU A 100 -11.57 -2.03 1.73
CA GLU A 100 -10.95 -1.10 0.77
C GLU A 100 -9.57 -0.63 1.24
N ILE A 101 -9.21 -0.93 2.49
CA ILE A 101 -7.88 -0.66 3.03
C ILE A 101 -6.99 -1.87 2.74
N ILE A 102 -5.96 -1.65 1.93
CA ILE A 102 -4.92 -2.64 1.63
C ILE A 102 -4.11 -2.94 2.89
N GLY A 103 -3.84 -1.92 3.71
CA GLY A 103 -3.10 -2.03 4.97
C GLY A 103 -2.58 -0.67 5.45
N THR A 104 -1.83 -0.68 6.53
CA THR A 104 -1.21 0.51 7.13
C THR A 104 0.29 0.55 6.87
N ILE A 105 0.83 1.75 6.74
CA ILE A 105 2.26 1.95 6.51
C ILE A 105 2.99 1.81 7.85
N LYS A 106 3.97 0.90 7.91
CA LYS A 106 4.82 0.69 9.09
C LYS A 106 6.27 1.13 8.89
N GLY A 107 6.65 1.48 7.67
CA GLY A 107 7.96 2.02 7.35
C GLY A 107 8.07 2.44 5.89
N TYR A 108 9.17 3.10 5.54
CA TYR A 108 9.45 3.50 4.17
C TYR A 108 10.96 3.62 3.93
N VAL A 109 11.37 3.55 2.66
CA VAL A 109 12.72 3.88 2.21
C VAL A 109 12.64 5.14 1.34
N PRO A 110 13.23 6.26 1.77
CA PRO A 110 13.18 7.49 1.01
C PRO A 110 13.96 7.36 -0.30
N TYR A 111 13.47 7.99 -1.36
CA TYR A 111 14.09 8.08 -2.70
C TYR A 111 14.36 6.78 -3.47
N ALA A 112 14.22 5.59 -2.86
CA ALA A 112 14.55 4.31 -3.49
C ALA A 112 13.74 4.06 -4.78
N GLY A 113 12.51 4.55 -4.84
CA GLY A 113 11.63 4.45 -6.00
C GLY A 113 12.11 5.25 -7.21
N TRP A 114 12.98 6.25 -7.05
CA TRP A 114 13.58 6.97 -8.18
C TRP A 114 14.41 6.06 -9.07
N VAL A 115 15.06 5.03 -8.51
CA VAL A 115 15.79 4.02 -9.31
C VAL A 115 14.84 3.30 -10.26
N THR A 116 13.68 2.89 -9.76
CA THR A 116 12.63 2.23 -10.57
C THR A 116 12.04 3.18 -11.60
N ILE A 117 11.76 4.43 -11.23
CA ILE A 117 11.23 5.46 -12.13
C ILE A 117 12.23 5.71 -13.27
N LEU A 118 13.51 5.94 -12.95
CA LEU A 118 14.57 6.16 -13.95
C LEU A 118 14.71 4.97 -14.91
N LEU A 119 14.71 3.74 -14.40
CA LEU A 119 14.77 2.53 -15.24
C LEU A 119 13.51 2.37 -16.10
N SER A 120 12.35 2.80 -15.63
CA SER A 120 11.10 2.72 -16.38
C SER A 120 11.01 3.79 -17.47
N GLU A 121 11.42 5.03 -17.19
CA GLU A 121 11.41 6.16 -18.12
C GLU A 121 12.53 6.06 -19.17
N HIS A 122 13.62 5.35 -18.86
CA HIS A 122 14.75 5.14 -19.77
C HIS A 122 15.03 3.65 -20.02
N PRO A 123 14.33 3.01 -20.97
CA PRO A 123 14.51 1.59 -21.27
C PRO A 123 15.94 1.21 -21.68
N TRP A 124 16.68 2.12 -22.31
CA TRP A 124 18.08 1.92 -22.69
C TRP A 124 19.00 1.74 -21.48
N LEU A 125 18.61 2.26 -20.32
CA LEU A 125 19.39 2.14 -19.08
C LEU A 125 19.36 0.69 -18.58
N LYS A 126 18.23 -0.02 -18.76
CA LYS A 126 18.13 -1.46 -18.48
C LYS A 126 19.09 -2.26 -19.36
N THR A 127 19.12 -1.99 -20.67
CA THR A 127 20.00 -2.71 -21.59
C THR A 127 21.47 -2.41 -21.34
N ALA A 128 21.82 -1.17 -20.99
CA ALA A 128 23.17 -0.80 -20.57
C ALA A 128 23.62 -1.58 -19.33
N VAL A 129 22.77 -1.71 -18.31
CA VAL A 129 23.07 -2.48 -17.10
C VAL A 129 23.29 -3.96 -17.42
N PHE A 130 22.40 -4.58 -18.20
CA PHE A 130 22.60 -5.99 -18.62
C PHE A 130 23.87 -6.17 -19.45
N GLY A 131 24.19 -5.23 -20.33
CA GLY A 131 25.42 -5.23 -21.12
C GLY A 131 26.67 -5.13 -20.25
N ALA A 132 26.66 -4.26 -19.23
CA ALA A 132 27.77 -4.10 -18.29
C ALA A 132 27.99 -5.35 -17.43
N VAL A 133 26.92 -5.93 -16.88
CA VAL A 133 26.98 -7.17 -16.10
C VAL A 133 27.48 -8.35 -16.95
N GLY A 134 26.97 -8.48 -18.18
CA GLY A 134 27.43 -9.49 -19.13
C GLY A 134 28.93 -9.33 -19.46
N SER A 135 29.35 -8.11 -19.76
CA SER A 135 30.75 -7.79 -20.06
C SER A 135 31.66 -8.09 -18.86
N PHE A 136 31.27 -7.66 -17.65
CA PHE A 136 32.03 -7.91 -16.42
C PHE A 136 32.14 -9.41 -16.10
N SER A 137 31.07 -10.17 -16.32
CA SER A 137 31.07 -11.63 -16.15
C SER A 137 32.04 -12.31 -17.12
N LEU A 138 32.09 -11.87 -18.37
CA LEU A 138 33.04 -12.38 -19.37
C LEU A 138 34.49 -12.04 -19.01
N LEU A 139 34.75 -10.81 -18.56
CA LEU A 139 36.07 -10.36 -18.09
C LEU A 139 36.56 -11.14 -16.86
N ARG A 140 35.65 -11.61 -15.99
CA ARG A 140 35.98 -12.42 -14.81
C ARG A 140 36.14 -13.91 -15.09
N ARG A 141 35.72 -14.42 -16.26
CA ARG A 141 35.98 -15.82 -16.64
C ARG A 141 37.47 -16.00 -16.95
N ARG A 142 38.29 -16.19 -15.91
CA ARG A 142 39.64 -16.74 -16.07
C ARG A 142 39.51 -18.23 -16.46
N PRO A 143 40.14 -18.69 -17.56
CA PRO A 143 40.21 -20.12 -17.84
C PRO A 143 41.06 -20.79 -16.76
N LYS A 144 40.58 -21.92 -16.21
CA LYS A 144 41.42 -22.79 -15.39
C LYS A 144 42.49 -23.37 -16.30
N THR A 145 43.71 -22.85 -16.22
CA THR A 145 44.87 -23.41 -16.92
C THR A 145 45.02 -24.87 -16.51
N THR A 146 44.78 -25.77 -17.46
CA THR A 146 44.91 -27.22 -17.30
C THR A 146 46.35 -27.51 -16.86
N GLN A 147 46.52 -27.93 -15.60
CA GLN A 147 47.82 -28.34 -15.09
C GLN A 147 48.18 -29.67 -15.78
N LYS A 148 49.01 -29.59 -16.81
CA LYS A 148 49.54 -30.76 -17.52
C LYS A 148 50.59 -31.38 -16.59
N ILE A 149 50.18 -32.40 -15.83
CA ILE A 149 51.08 -33.24 -15.05
C ILE A 149 51.91 -34.04 -16.06
N SER A 150 53.18 -33.68 -16.23
CA SER A 150 54.19 -34.58 -16.81
C SER A 150 54.84 -35.32 -15.65
N GLY A 151 54.67 -36.63 -15.65
CA GLY A 151 55.31 -37.59 -14.74
C GLY A 151 54.87 -38.97 -15.15
#